data_AF-A0A953L8H9-F1
#
_entry.id   AF-A0A953L8H9-F1
#
_cell.length_a   1.000
_cell.length_b   1.000
_cell.length_c   1.000
_cell.angle_alpha   90.00
_cell.angle_beta   90.00
_cell.angle_gamma   90.00
#
_symmetry.space_group_name_H-M   'P 1'
#
loop_
_entity.id
_entity.type
_entity.pdbx_description
1 polymer ?
#
loop_
_entity_poly.entity_id
_entity_poly.type
_entity_poly.pdbx_seq_one_letter_code
_entity_poly.pdbx_strand_id
1 'polypeptide(L)'
;MKDKECLTRAMFFESHRSSREGMVAVGTVVMNRLDSGKYADTVCGVVGQKNQFAPGVLSRKMNSKALPDVQAAAEAVLKGERHPAVKKAQFFHQAGLKFPYKNMHYVLEAGGNAFYEKRSRRSQQIAEAEKPAETVVTDTTMMSYSVEPQAADAIGAMLADQTRPLAGE
;
A
#
# COMPACT_ATOMS: atom_id res chain seq x y z
N MET A 1 22.30 -22.87 5.26
CA MET A 1 21.13 -22.10 5.75
C MET A 1 19.95 -22.46 4.86
N LYS A 2 18.74 -22.67 5.41
CA LYS A 2 17.55 -22.99 4.61
C LYS A 2 16.86 -21.70 4.13
N ASP A 3 16.13 -21.74 3.02
CA ASP A 3 15.43 -20.55 2.48
C ASP A 3 14.49 -19.89 3.50
N LYS A 4 13.76 -20.70 4.28
CA LYS A 4 12.92 -20.19 5.38
C LYS A 4 13.72 -19.35 6.36
N GLU A 5 14.94 -19.76 6.71
CA GLU A 5 15.77 -19.01 7.65
C GLU A 5 16.25 -17.68 7.04
N CYS A 6 16.74 -17.68 5.79
CA CYS A 6 17.14 -16.46 5.09
C CYS A 6 15.98 -15.47 4.95
N LEU A 7 14.81 -15.95 4.54
CA LEU A 7 13.61 -15.12 4.40
C LEU A 7 13.12 -14.57 5.75
N THR A 8 13.08 -15.42 6.78
CA THR A 8 12.75 -15.00 8.16
C THR A 8 13.67 -13.85 8.59
N ARG A 9 14.97 -13.96 8.32
CA ARG A 9 15.96 -12.96 8.70
C ARG A 9 15.74 -11.64 7.97
N ALA A 10 15.50 -11.67 6.66
CA ALA A 10 15.15 -10.46 5.91
C ALA A 10 13.90 -9.79 6.49
N MET A 11 12.81 -10.54 6.68
CA MET A 11 11.57 -10.01 7.24
C MET A 11 11.76 -9.47 8.67
N PHE A 12 12.58 -10.14 9.49
CA PHE A 12 12.89 -9.73 10.87
C PHE A 12 13.61 -8.39 10.97
N PHE A 13 14.58 -8.14 10.09
CA PHE A 13 15.45 -6.96 10.15
C PHE A 13 14.92 -5.79 9.32
N GLU A 14 14.16 -6.04 8.26
CA GLU A 14 13.70 -4.99 7.35
C GLU A 14 12.30 -4.45 7.66
N SER A 15 11.54 -5.08 8.55
CA SER A 15 10.16 -4.66 8.82
C SER A 15 9.92 -4.43 10.31
N HIS A 16 8.87 -3.66 10.61
CA HIS A 16 8.32 -3.63 11.95
C HIS A 16 7.69 -4.99 12.28
N ARG A 17 8.32 -5.74 13.19
CA ARG A 17 7.96 -7.12 13.55
C ARG A 17 6.55 -7.27 14.13
N SER A 18 5.92 -6.20 14.59
CA SER A 18 4.51 -6.17 15.01
C SER A 18 3.51 -6.02 13.85
N SER A 19 3.99 -5.74 12.64
CA SER A 19 3.18 -5.59 11.42
C SER A 19 3.37 -6.81 10.52
N ARG A 20 2.40 -7.73 10.54
CA ARG A 20 2.39 -8.87 9.61
C ARG A 20 2.34 -8.41 8.16
N GLU A 21 1.57 -7.36 7.89
CA GLU A 21 1.52 -6.71 6.59
C GLU A 21 2.94 -6.31 6.11
N GLY A 22 3.70 -5.61 6.96
CA GLY A 22 5.07 -5.21 6.67
C GLY A 22 6.02 -6.39 6.42
N MET A 23 5.92 -7.43 7.24
CA MET A 23 6.70 -8.65 7.06
C MET A 23 6.40 -9.29 5.70
N VAL A 24 5.12 -9.51 5.38
CA VAL A 24 4.71 -10.11 4.10
C VAL A 24 5.08 -9.21 2.92
N ALA A 25 5.07 -7.89 3.08
CA ALA A 25 5.50 -6.95 2.06
C ALA A 25 7.00 -7.07 1.74
N VAL A 26 7.87 -7.13 2.75
CA VAL A 26 9.30 -7.40 2.57
C VAL A 26 9.51 -8.79 1.95
N GLY A 27 8.83 -9.80 2.46
CA GLY A 27 8.91 -11.16 1.91
C GLY A 27 8.52 -11.21 0.44
N THR A 28 7.48 -10.49 0.06
CA THR A 28 7.03 -10.33 -1.34
C THR A 28 8.13 -9.71 -2.21
N VAL A 29 8.84 -8.69 -1.73
CA VAL A 29 9.99 -8.11 -2.46
C VAL A 29 11.09 -9.14 -2.67
N VAL A 30 11.44 -9.94 -1.66
CA VAL A 30 12.47 -11.00 -1.80
C VAL A 30 12.07 -11.99 -2.88
N MET A 31 10.80 -12.44 -2.88
CA MET A 31 10.29 -13.36 -3.89
C MET A 31 10.22 -12.72 -5.28
N ASN A 32 9.80 -11.45 -5.39
CA ASN A 32 9.79 -10.72 -6.66
C ASN A 32 11.20 -10.59 -7.24
N ARG A 33 12.22 -10.39 -6.40
CA ARG A 33 13.63 -10.33 -6.82
C ARG A 33 14.09 -11.69 -7.35
N LEU A 34 13.79 -12.76 -6.62
CA LEU A 34 14.07 -14.14 -7.04
C LEU A 34 13.44 -14.45 -8.41
N ASP A 35 12.15 -14.18 -8.55
CA ASP A 35 11.36 -14.49 -9.75
C ASP A 35 11.75 -13.62 -10.97
N SER A 36 12.39 -12.47 -10.75
CA SER A 36 12.73 -11.54 -11.84
C SER A 36 13.91 -11.98 -12.71
N GLY A 37 14.74 -12.92 -12.25
CA GLY A 37 15.99 -13.30 -12.90
C GLY A 37 17.09 -12.22 -12.93
N LYS A 38 16.86 -11.06 -12.29
CA LYS A 38 17.84 -9.95 -12.20
C LYS A 38 18.72 -10.01 -10.94
N TYR A 39 18.33 -10.87 -10.00
CA TYR A 39 19.00 -11.08 -8.74
C TYR A 39 19.51 -12.52 -8.69
N ALA A 40 20.00 -12.96 -7.52
CA ALA A 40 20.38 -14.35 -7.35
C ALA A 40 19.19 -15.30 -7.52
N ASP A 41 19.49 -16.55 -7.85
CA ASP A 41 18.58 -17.66 -8.15
C ASP A 41 18.10 -18.42 -6.90
N THR A 42 18.49 -17.99 -5.71
CA THR A 42 18.09 -18.57 -4.42
C THR A 42 17.67 -17.48 -3.45
N VAL A 43 16.76 -17.81 -2.52
CA VAL A 43 16.30 -16.86 -1.48
C VAL A 43 17.47 -16.35 -0.66
N CYS A 44 18.35 -17.25 -0.21
CA CYS A 44 19.56 -16.87 0.52
C CYS A 44 20.52 -16.03 -0.33
N GLY A 45 20.63 -16.31 -1.62
CA GLY A 45 21.39 -15.49 -2.56
C GLY A 45 20.87 -14.06 -2.61
N VAL A 46 19.55 -13.87 -2.74
CA VAL A 46 18.92 -12.54 -2.78
C VAL A 46 19.14 -11.80 -1.47
N VAL A 47 18.88 -12.45 -0.33
CA VAL A 47 19.03 -11.84 1.01
C VAL A 47 20.49 -11.50 1.33
N GLY A 48 21.44 -12.32 0.86
CA GLY A 48 22.86 -12.16 1.10
C GLY A 48 23.56 -11.12 0.22
N GLN A 49 22.88 -10.52 -0.75
CA GLN A 49 23.50 -9.54 -1.63
C GLN A 49 23.98 -8.30 -0.88
N LYS A 50 25.20 -7.87 -1.22
CA LYS A 50 25.86 -6.74 -0.58
C LYS A 50 24.99 -5.48 -0.63
N ASN A 51 24.79 -4.86 0.53
CA ASN A 51 24.05 -3.60 0.71
C ASN A 51 22.57 -3.65 0.25
N GLN A 52 21.95 -4.82 0.11
CA GLN A 52 20.52 -4.93 -0.26
C GLN A 52 19.58 -5.02 0.94
N PHE A 53 20.12 -5.44 2.08
CA PHE A 53 19.44 -5.67 3.36
C PHE A 53 20.35 -5.19 4.50
N ALA A 54 19.84 -5.18 5.71
CA ALA A 54 20.49 -4.69 6.91
C ALA A 54 21.90 -5.29 7.08
N PRO A 55 22.89 -4.51 7.55
CA PRO A 55 24.22 -5.03 7.83
C PRO A 55 24.15 -6.25 8.76
N GLY A 56 24.76 -7.37 8.35
CA GLY A 56 24.72 -8.62 9.09
C GLY A 56 23.37 -9.36 9.04
N VAL A 57 22.52 -9.11 8.03
CA VAL A 57 21.22 -9.80 7.87
C VAL A 57 21.34 -11.31 7.93
N LEU A 58 22.46 -11.93 7.51
CA LEU A 58 22.68 -13.38 7.57
C LEU A 58 23.44 -13.88 8.82
N SER A 59 24.05 -12.99 9.63
CA SER A 59 24.89 -13.39 10.77
C SER A 59 24.38 -12.94 12.14
N ARG A 60 23.66 -11.80 12.24
CA ARG A 60 23.16 -11.24 13.51
C ARG A 60 22.10 -12.13 14.16
N LYS A 61 22.03 -12.13 15.50
CA LYS A 61 20.98 -12.88 16.23
C LYS A 61 19.61 -12.21 16.06
N MET A 62 18.56 -13.02 15.88
CA MET A 62 17.16 -12.56 15.83
C MET A 62 16.51 -12.64 17.22
N ASN A 63 16.90 -11.77 18.14
CA ASN A 63 16.39 -11.80 19.51
C ASN A 63 15.09 -10.98 19.60
N SER A 64 13.93 -11.64 19.62
CA SER A 64 12.64 -10.99 19.87
C SER A 64 11.56 -12.00 20.25
N LYS A 65 10.59 -11.59 21.07
CA LYS A 65 9.37 -12.37 21.33
C LYS A 65 8.51 -12.55 20.08
N ALA A 66 8.65 -11.68 19.09
CA ALA A 66 7.93 -11.74 17.82
C ALA A 66 8.54 -12.72 16.80
N LEU A 67 9.66 -13.40 17.12
CA LEU A 67 10.32 -14.31 16.18
C LEU A 67 9.39 -15.42 15.64
N PRO A 68 8.51 -16.06 16.45
CA PRO A 68 7.56 -17.04 15.93
C PRO A 68 6.62 -16.47 14.85
N ASP A 69 6.14 -15.24 15.03
CA ASP A 69 5.26 -14.57 14.06
C ASP A 69 5.99 -14.29 12.74
N VAL A 70 7.26 -13.88 12.82
CA VAL A 70 8.10 -13.65 11.64
C VAL A 70 8.35 -14.97 10.90
N GLN A 71 8.62 -16.06 11.64
CA GLN A 71 8.81 -17.39 11.06
C GLN A 71 7.54 -17.91 10.38
N ALA A 72 6.36 -17.68 10.99
CA ALA A 72 5.08 -18.05 10.42
C ALA A 72 4.78 -17.26 9.14
N ALA A 73 5.02 -15.95 9.15
CA ALA A 73 4.86 -15.11 7.96
C ALA A 73 5.83 -15.53 6.85
N ALA A 74 7.09 -15.82 7.16
CA ALA A 74 8.07 -16.28 6.16
C ALA A 74 7.67 -17.62 5.54
N GLU A 75 7.16 -18.56 6.34
CA GLU A 75 6.63 -19.81 5.82
C GLU A 75 5.44 -19.59 4.90
N ALA A 76 4.52 -18.70 5.24
CA ALA A 76 3.37 -18.40 4.40
C ALA A 76 3.78 -17.76 3.06
N VAL A 77 4.77 -16.86 3.06
CA VAL A 77 5.35 -16.30 1.83
C VAL A 77 6.00 -17.38 0.97
N LEU A 78 6.73 -18.33 1.57
CA LEU A 78 7.29 -19.47 0.83
C LEU A 78 6.22 -20.38 0.24
N LYS A 79 5.05 -20.49 0.88
CA LYS A 79 3.87 -21.20 0.36
C LYS A 79 3.09 -20.43 -0.71
N GLY A 80 3.51 -19.20 -1.02
CA GLY A 80 2.90 -18.39 -2.08
C GLY A 80 2.09 -17.19 -1.60
N GLU A 81 2.02 -16.91 -0.28
CA GLU A 81 1.41 -15.66 0.21
C GLU A 81 2.19 -14.46 -0.36
N ARG A 82 1.46 -13.49 -0.91
CA ARG A 82 2.00 -12.24 -1.44
C ARG A 82 1.19 -11.08 -0.93
N HIS A 83 1.85 -9.96 -0.68
CA HIS A 83 1.17 -8.74 -0.30
C HIS A 83 0.40 -8.18 -1.50
N PRO A 84 -0.94 -8.01 -1.41
CA PRO A 84 -1.78 -7.72 -2.57
C PRO A 84 -1.43 -6.39 -3.25
N ALA A 85 -1.03 -5.39 -2.48
CA ALA A 85 -0.66 -4.08 -3.01
C ALA A 85 0.81 -3.96 -3.44
N VAL A 86 1.74 -4.83 -2.98
CA VAL A 86 3.17 -4.74 -3.37
C VAL A 86 3.36 -5.06 -4.84
N LYS A 87 2.48 -5.90 -5.42
CA LYS A 87 2.49 -6.27 -6.84
C LYS A 87 3.91 -6.71 -7.27
N LYS A 88 4.51 -6.01 -8.23
CA LYS A 88 5.84 -6.29 -8.79
C LYS A 88 6.96 -5.46 -8.17
N ALA A 89 6.71 -4.73 -7.08
CA ALA A 89 7.72 -3.91 -6.44
C ALA A 89 8.90 -4.77 -5.98
N GLN A 90 10.11 -4.26 -6.22
CA GLN A 90 11.38 -4.94 -5.91
C GLN A 90 12.28 -4.07 -5.03
N PHE A 91 11.80 -2.90 -4.63
CA PHE A 91 12.56 -1.89 -3.92
C PHE A 91 11.73 -1.34 -2.78
N PHE A 92 12.40 -1.01 -1.69
CA PHE A 92 11.80 -0.29 -0.58
C PHE A 92 12.88 0.48 0.16
N HIS A 93 12.45 1.42 1.00
CA HIS A 93 13.27 2.05 2.02
C HIS A 93 12.40 2.41 3.22
N GLN A 94 13.03 2.77 4.33
CA GLN A 94 12.32 3.29 5.50
C GLN A 94 11.41 4.46 5.10
N ALA A 95 10.16 4.41 5.52
CA ALA A 95 9.17 5.45 5.28
C ALA A 95 9.64 6.80 5.86
N GLY A 96 9.21 7.90 5.22
CA GLY A 96 9.61 9.26 5.58
C GLY A 96 10.96 9.73 5.03
N LEU A 97 11.82 8.83 4.54
CA LEU A 97 13.02 9.21 3.79
C LEU A 97 12.66 9.58 2.34
N LYS A 98 13.40 10.53 1.75
CA LYS A 98 13.23 10.97 0.37
C LYS A 98 14.51 10.78 -0.43
N PHE A 99 14.40 10.10 -1.57
CA PHE A 99 15.50 9.89 -2.51
C PHE A 99 15.09 10.35 -3.91
N PRO A 100 15.90 11.17 -4.60
CA PRO A 100 15.51 11.80 -5.87
C PRO A 100 15.65 10.86 -7.09
N TYR A 101 15.13 9.63 -7.02
CA TYR A 101 15.17 8.68 -8.14
C TYR A 101 14.01 8.90 -9.12
N LYS A 102 14.32 9.36 -10.34
CA LYS A 102 13.31 9.68 -11.37
C LYS A 102 12.57 8.46 -11.95
N ASN A 103 13.08 7.25 -11.74
CA ASN A 103 12.54 6.01 -12.31
C ASN A 103 11.92 5.07 -11.28
N MET A 104 11.77 5.52 -10.04
CA MET A 104 11.19 4.77 -8.93
C MET A 104 9.77 5.27 -8.68
N HIS A 105 8.79 4.41 -8.92
CA HIS A 105 7.37 4.74 -8.78
C HIS A 105 6.84 4.16 -7.48
N TYR A 106 6.26 5.01 -6.64
CA TYR A 106 5.68 4.60 -5.37
C TYR A 106 4.55 3.59 -5.59
N VAL A 107 4.47 2.61 -4.70
CA VAL A 107 3.45 1.57 -4.72
C VAL A 107 2.59 1.62 -3.45
N LEU A 108 3.21 1.53 -2.28
CA LEU A 108 2.54 1.62 -0.99
C LEU A 108 3.54 1.90 0.15
N GLU A 109 3.02 2.25 1.30
CA GLU A 109 3.74 2.24 2.58
C GLU A 109 3.15 1.13 3.45
N ALA A 110 3.99 0.26 4.01
CA ALA A 110 3.58 -0.82 4.90
C ALA A 110 4.69 -1.15 5.90
N GLY A 111 4.32 -1.38 7.17
CA GLY A 111 5.24 -1.82 8.22
C GLY A 111 6.51 -0.97 8.40
N GLY A 112 6.40 0.34 8.19
CA GLY A 112 7.51 1.30 8.32
C GLY A 112 8.36 1.49 7.06
N ASN A 113 7.97 0.91 5.92
CA ASN A 113 8.69 1.06 4.65
C ASN A 113 7.79 1.60 3.54
N ALA A 114 8.35 2.41 2.65
CA ALA A 114 7.76 2.76 1.37
C ALA A 114 8.32 1.84 0.26
N PHE A 115 7.44 1.29 -0.56
CA PHE A 115 7.75 0.31 -1.61
C PHE A 115 7.63 0.93 -3.00
N TYR A 116 8.49 0.49 -3.91
CA TYR A 116 8.64 1.10 -5.24
C TYR A 116 8.82 0.07 -6.36
N GLU A 117 8.29 0.40 -7.52
CA GLU A 117 8.54 -0.28 -8.78
C GLU A 117 9.48 0.55 -9.65
N LYS A 118 10.55 -0.07 -10.16
CA LYS A 118 11.43 0.58 -11.13
C LYS A 118 10.82 0.45 -12.52
N ARG A 119 10.39 1.56 -13.11
CA ARG A 119 9.83 1.57 -14.47
C ARG A 119 10.82 2.18 -15.45
N SER A 120 11.17 1.41 -16.48
CA SER A 120 11.90 1.96 -17.63
C SER A 120 10.99 2.89 -18.45
N ARG A 121 11.56 3.77 -19.29
CA ARG A 121 10.75 4.61 -20.20
C ARG A 121 9.77 3.78 -21.04
N ARG A 122 10.22 2.61 -21.54
CA ARG A 122 9.37 1.67 -22.27
C ARG A 122 8.26 1.09 -21.40
N SER A 123 8.58 0.69 -20.16
CA SER A 123 7.61 0.15 -19.21
C SER A 123 6.58 1.19 -18.78
N GLN A 124 7.00 2.47 -18.68
CA GLN A 124 6.10 3.59 -18.39
C GLN A 124 5.10 3.77 -19.54
N GLN A 125 5.58 3.81 -20.78
CA GLN A 125 4.73 3.93 -21.97
C GLN A 125 3.74 2.76 -22.11
N ILE A 126 4.18 1.52 -21.84
CA ILE A 126 3.28 0.36 -21.83
C ILE A 126 2.23 0.51 -20.73
N ALA A 127 2.62 0.86 -19.50
CA ALA A 127 1.68 1.03 -18.40
C ALA A 127 0.69 2.20 -18.64
N GLU A 128 1.10 3.25 -19.34
CA GLU A 128 0.23 4.36 -19.76
C GLU A 128 -0.73 3.95 -20.88
N ALA A 129 -0.30 3.10 -21.80
CA ALA A 129 -1.15 2.55 -22.86
C ALA A 129 -2.13 1.47 -22.36
N GLU A 130 -1.76 0.74 -21.30
CA GLU A 130 -2.60 -0.28 -20.64
C GLU A 130 -3.55 0.29 -19.58
N LYS A 131 -3.42 1.58 -19.22
CA LYS A 131 -4.46 2.24 -18.42
C LYS A 131 -5.77 2.13 -19.21
N PRO A 132 -6.86 1.61 -18.61
CA PRO A 132 -8.15 1.63 -19.28
C PRO A 132 -8.42 3.08 -19.69
N ALA A 133 -8.74 3.28 -20.97
CA ALA A 133 -9.20 4.57 -21.46
C ALA A 133 -10.31 4.99 -20.51
N GLU A 134 -10.07 6.06 -19.77
CA GLU A 134 -11.07 6.69 -18.93
C GLU A 134 -12.17 7.09 -19.90
N THR A 135 -13.21 6.26 -20.00
CA THR A 135 -14.42 6.61 -20.73
C THR A 135 -14.94 7.82 -19.99
N VAL A 136 -14.66 9.01 -20.54
CA VAL A 136 -15.30 10.24 -20.14
C VAL A 136 -16.77 9.99 -20.44
N VAL A 137 -17.51 9.53 -19.42
CA VAL A 137 -18.96 9.59 -19.44
C VAL A 137 -19.24 11.08 -19.33
N THR A 138 -19.34 11.75 -20.48
CA THR A 138 -19.97 13.06 -20.55
C THR A 138 -21.44 12.83 -20.26
N ASP A 139 -21.80 12.71 -18.99
CA ASP A 139 -23.19 12.82 -18.56
C ASP A 139 -23.58 14.29 -18.71
N THR A 140 -23.87 14.68 -19.94
CA THR A 140 -24.63 15.91 -20.23
C THR A 140 -26.11 15.56 -20.11
N THR A 141 -26.52 15.16 -18.91
CA THR A 141 -27.90 15.24 -18.49
C THR A 141 -27.95 16.29 -17.40
N MET A 142 -28.09 17.55 -17.81
CA MET A 142 -28.62 18.58 -16.94
C MET A 142 -29.97 18.07 -16.43
N MET A 143 -30.02 17.59 -15.19
CA MET A 143 -31.25 17.36 -14.46
C MET A 143 -31.93 18.72 -14.30
N SER A 144 -32.81 19.05 -15.26
CA SER A 144 -33.78 20.11 -15.11
C SER A 144 -34.74 19.69 -14.01
N TYR A 145 -34.48 20.17 -12.79
CA TYR A 145 -35.48 20.16 -11.73
C TYR A 145 -36.60 21.11 -12.13
N SER A 146 -37.62 20.58 -12.78
CA SER A 146 -38.95 21.20 -12.80
C SER A 146 -39.52 21.05 -11.39
N VAL A 147 -39.43 22.11 -10.60
CA VAL A 147 -40.16 22.22 -9.34
C VAL A 147 -41.61 22.55 -9.68
N GLU A 148 -42.46 21.54 -9.71
CA GLU A 148 -43.91 21.75 -9.58
C GLU A 148 -44.22 22.17 -8.13
N PRO A 149 -45.06 23.19 -7.89
CA PRO A 149 -45.38 23.61 -6.53
C PRO A 149 -46.36 22.60 -5.91
N GLN A 150 -45.84 21.68 -5.10
CA GLN A 150 -46.67 20.93 -4.16
C GLN A 150 -47.00 21.79 -2.95
N ALA A 151 -48.30 21.80 -2.61
CA ALA A 151 -48.92 22.57 -1.55
C ALA A 151 -48.13 22.48 -0.23
N ALA A 152 -48.02 23.62 0.45
CA ALA A 152 -47.37 23.73 1.74
C ALA A 152 -47.91 22.70 2.75
N ASP A 153 -47.03 21.82 3.24
CA ASP A 153 -47.32 20.94 4.35
C ASP A 153 -47.58 21.75 5.63
N ALA A 154 -48.64 21.36 6.35
CA ALA A 154 -49.30 22.06 7.44
C ALA A 154 -48.44 22.34 8.70
N ILE A 155 -47.15 21.99 8.68
CA ILE A 155 -46.24 22.16 9.83
C ILE A 155 -45.64 23.58 9.83
N GLY A 156 -45.52 24.25 8.67
CA GLY A 156 -45.00 25.61 8.56
C GLY A 156 -45.99 26.73 8.94
N ALA A 157 -47.30 26.43 8.97
CA ALA A 157 -48.35 27.42 9.21
C ALA A 157 -48.61 27.70 10.70
N MET A 158 -48.09 26.89 11.63
CA MET A 158 -48.36 27.05 13.07
C MET A 158 -47.29 27.83 13.84
N LEU A 159 -46.22 28.27 13.18
CA LEU A 159 -45.14 29.06 13.80
C LEU A 159 -45.21 30.56 13.47
N ALA A 160 -46.19 30.99 12.65
CA ALA A 160 -46.36 32.38 12.25
C ALA A 160 -47.41 33.15 13.07
N ASP A 161 -48.13 32.51 14.00
CA ASP A 161 -49.26 33.11 14.73
C ASP A 161 -49.00 33.35 16.23
N GLN A 162 -47.77 33.69 16.61
CA GLN A 162 -47.54 34.32 17.91
C GLN A 162 -47.20 35.79 17.72
N THR A 163 -48.27 36.54 17.47
CA THR A 163 -48.33 37.99 17.55
C THR A 163 -47.81 38.51 18.89
N ARG A 164 -46.79 39.37 18.78
CA ARG A 164 -46.32 40.31 19.80
C ARG A 164 -47.46 41.30 20.13
N PRO A 165 -47.82 41.54 21.41
CA PRO A 165 -48.53 42.76 21.78
C PRO A 165 -47.52 43.87 22.12
N LEU A 166 -47.76 45.06 21.58
CA LEU A 166 -47.13 46.32 22.00
C LEU A 166 -48.13 47.11 22.87
N ALA A 167 -47.65 47.47 24.07
CA ALA A 167 -47.84 48.70 24.87
C ALA A 167 -49.24 49.22 25.30
N GLY A 168 -49.35 49.48 26.62
CA GLY A 168 -49.90 50.75 27.14
C GLY A 168 -51.03 50.67 28.17
N GLU A 169 -50.73 50.87 29.46
CA GLU A 169 -51.16 51.98 30.35
C GLU A 169 -50.43 51.90 31.71
#